data_AF-A0A356NSW0-F1
#
_entry.id   AF-A0A356NSW0-F1
#
_cell.length_a   1.000
_cell.length_b   1.000
_cell.length_c   1.000
_cell.angle_alpha   90.00
_cell.angle_beta   90.00
_cell.angle_gamma   90.00
#
_symmetry.space_group_name_H-M   'P 1'
#
loop_
_entity.id
_entity.type
_entity.pdbx_description
1 polymer ?
#
loop_
_entity_poly.entity_id
_entity_poly.type
_entity_poly.pdbx_seq_one_letter_code
_entity_poly.pdbx_strand_id
1 'polypeptide(L)' 'EMAQAHRRLGCRVTLIEAATILAKDDPEIRAILVARLREEGIEIIEG' A
#
# COMPACT_ATOMS: atom_id res chain seq x y z
N GLU A 1 3.56 -0.28 7.29
CA GLU A 1 4.41 0.54 8.17
C GLU A 1 4.68 1.98 7.68
N MET A 2 5.74 2.28 6.91
CA MET A 2 6.13 3.68 6.64
C MET A 2 5.08 4.50 5.88
N ALA A 3 4.46 3.93 4.85
CA ALA A 3 3.44 4.62 4.08
C ALA A 3 2.24 5.06 4.94
N GLN A 4 1.75 4.18 5.81
CA GLN A 4 0.68 4.49 6.76
C GLN A 4 1.12 5.52 7.80
N ALA A 5 2.32 5.40 8.35
CA ALA A 5 2.83 6.37 9.33
C ALA A 5 2.85 7.78 8.74
N HIS A 6 3.43 7.97 7.54
CA HIS A 6 3.46 9.27 6.87
C HIS A 6 2.06 9.76 6.48
N ARG A 7 1.20 8.86 6.00
CA ARG A 7 -0.19 9.20 5.64
C ARG A 7 -0.97 9.72 6.86
N ARG A 8 -0.83 9.05 8.01
CA ARG A 8 -1.48 9.42 9.28
C ARG A 8 -0.90 10.70 9.88
N LEU A 9 0.33 11.05 9.55
CA LEU A 9 0.94 12.35 9.86
C LEU A 9 0.53 13.47 8.88
N GLY A 10 -0.35 13.18 7.91
CA GLY A 10 -0.91 14.17 6.99
C GLY A 10 -0.19 14.30 5.65
N CYS A 11 0.85 13.50 5.39
CA CYS A 11 1.48 13.49 4.07
C CYS A 11 0.53 12.91 3.02
N ARG A 12 0.66 13.41 1.78
CA ARG A 12 0.18 12.69 0.60
C ARG A 12 1.21 11.60 0.28
N VAL A 13 0.76 10.36 0.19
CA VAL A 13 1.64 9.19 0.03
C VAL A 13 1.23 8.40 -1.20
N THR A 14 2.21 8.09 -2.03
CA THR A 14 2.10 7.17 -3.17
C THR A 14 3.15 6.09 -3.00
N LEU A 15 2.76 4.81 -3.07
CA LEU A 15 3.63 3.66 -3.03
C LEU A 15 3.80 3.11 -4.44
N ILE A 16 5.04 2.99 -4.90
CA ILE A 16 5.38 2.56 -6.27
C ILE A 16 6.16 1.24 -6.16
N GLU A 17 5.68 0.22 -6.85
CA GLU A 17 6.33 -1.08 -6.97
C GLU A 17 6.43 -1.47 -8.44
N ALA A 18 7.58 -2.00 -8.88
CA ALA A 18 7.82 -2.30 -10.30
C ALA A 18 7.22 -3.64 -10.76
N ALA A 19 6.76 -4.44 -9.80
CA ALA A 19 6.09 -5.70 -10.05
C ALA A 19 4.76 -5.69 -9.28
N THR A 20 4.43 -6.78 -8.61
CA THR A 20 3.27 -6.84 -7.71
C THR A 20 3.67 -6.37 -6.33
N ILE A 21 2.87 -5.48 -5.74
CA ILE A 21 3.06 -5.09 -4.34
C ILE A 21 2.98 -6.33 -3.44
N LEU A 22 3.88 -6.46 -2.46
CA LEU A 22 3.88 -7.60 -1.52
C LEU A 22 3.90 -8.97 -2.23
N ALA A 23 4.67 -9.12 -3.32
CA ALA A 23 4.70 -10.34 -4.15
C ALA A 23 5.10 -11.63 -3.39
N LYS A 24 5.76 -11.50 -2.24
CA LYS A 24 6.21 -12.64 -1.41
C LYS A 24 5.16 -13.11 -0.39
N ASP A 25 4.10 -12.35 -0.21
CA ASP A 25 3.05 -12.63 0.78
C ASP A 25 1.89 -13.41 0.14
N ASP A 26 1.09 -14.04 1.02
CA ASP A 26 -0.12 -14.75 0.61
C ASP A 26 -1.08 -13.81 -0.18
N PRO A 27 -1.62 -14.24 -1.34
CA PRO A 27 -2.47 -13.40 -2.18
C PRO A 27 -3.74 -12.88 -1.48
N GLU A 28 -4.35 -13.67 -0.59
CA GLU A 28 -5.57 -13.27 0.12
C GLU A 28 -5.24 -12.21 1.18
N ILE A 29 -4.16 -12.42 1.93
CA ILE A 29 -3.66 -11.46 2.93
C ILE A 29 -3.25 -10.15 2.24
N ARG A 30 -2.52 -10.25 1.12
CA ARG A 30 -2.13 -9.08 0.31
C ARG A 30 -3.35 -8.27 -0.10
N ALA A 31 -4.39 -8.92 -0.64
CA ALA A 31 -5.58 -8.23 -1.12
C ALA A 31 -6.26 -7.41 -0.01
N ILE A 32 -6.35 -7.97 1.20
CA ILE A 32 -6.87 -7.28 2.37
C ILE A 32 -6.00 -6.07 2.71
N LEU A 33 -4.68 -6.24 2.80
CA LEU A 33 -3.78 -5.14 3.15
C LEU A 33 -3.80 -4.00 2.13
N VAL A 34 -3.77 -4.32 0.83
CA VAL A 34 -3.87 -3.34 -0.26
C VAL A 34 -5.19 -2.55 -0.18
N ALA A 35 -6.31 -3.23 0.09
CA ALA A 35 -7.60 -2.56 0.29
C ALA A 35 -7.54 -1.57 1.46
N ARG A 36 -6.96 -1.96 2.60
CA ARG A 36 -6.79 -1.07 3.77
C ARG A 36 -5.89 0.13 3.47
N LEU A 37 -4.78 -0.07 2.76
CA LEU A 37 -3.89 1.04 2.37
C LEU A 37 -4.62 2.05 1.47
N ARG A 38 -5.41 1.56 0.51
CA ARG A 38 -6.24 2.42 -0.35
C ARG A 38 -7.35 3.14 0.43
N GLU A 39 -8.00 2.48 1.39
CA GLU A 39 -8.99 3.09 2.31
C GLU A 39 -8.36 4.23 3.14
N GLU A 40 -7.09 4.10 3.55
CA GLU A 40 -6.34 5.17 4.24
C GLU A 40 -5.96 6.33 3.30
N GLY A 41 -6.21 6.23 1.99
CA GLY A 41 -5.89 7.23 0.98
C GLY A 41 -4.42 7.19 0.53
N ILE A 42 -3.79 6.01 0.60
CA ILE A 42 -2.48 5.76 0.01
C ILE A 42 -2.69 5.32 -1.44
N GLU A 43 -2.12 6.07 -2.37
CA GLU A 43 -2.11 5.69 -3.78
C GLU A 43 -1.10 4.56 -3.99
N ILE A 44 -1.45 3.55 -4.77
CA ILE A 44 -0.58 2.41 -5.06
C ILE A 44 -0.48 2.27 -6.58
N ILE A 45 0.75 2.36 -7.08
CA ILE A 45 1.11 2.15 -8.48
C ILE A 45 1.95 0.88 -8.54
N GLU A 46 1.50 -0.08 -9.33
CA GLU A 46 2.17 -1.37 -9.53
C GLU A 46 2.22 -1.69 -11.03
N GLY A 47 3.33 -2.28 -11.49
CA GLY A 47 3.52 -2.69 -12.90
C GLY A 47 4.85 -2.30 -13.50
#